data_AF-A0A7S1VKN3-F1
#
_entry.id   AF-A0A7S1VKN3-F1
#
_cell.length_a   1.000
_cell.length_b   1.000
_cell.length_c   1.000
_cell.angle_alpha   90.00
_cell.angle_beta   90.00
_cell.angle_gamma   90.00
#
_symmetry.space_group_name_H-M   'P 1'
#
loop_
_entity.id
_entity.type
_entity.pdbx_description
1 polymer ?
#
loop_
_entity_poly.entity_id
_entity_poly.type
_entity_poly.pdbx_seq_one_letter_code
_entity_poly.pdbx_strand_id
1 'polypeptide(L)'
;ASGGGGGGGGSGGGGGGGSRVTFLSVLGLSGPSVNPYTIPLANADLTTPPSAALALSETSVLVSVEATLLTIDETSIQDKLLQTGPFSRLARSGDLVSALSAADGTLFVYRMPDWDVVSSFATKSRVPPLQLAWVGADACALFWDKLLFIVGPQGNWIKYSYEGPVRLQSTADGMFVLSGSDVEYLQRVPEPLERVFAVGSTAPAAILFDAAEHFANELPKADELVRAIKSSLAGAVDDCCAAAAASTDLETQQSLLRAASFGRAFLDYYDADRLVSTAASIRVLNQLRVPAIGIHLTLGGLEALGAEDLLGALCARRHHYAALQVAKVLKVRPDAVLVDWAIAKVRSTVAAEAGGSGRTPTEVEVAGQILERLSSSPGVSFAEVAAAAARLKKPALAAALLDHEPRAADQVPLLLSLGRPGLALAKAVDAGDTDLIYLVVLHVMQKRPFAELVQLLAGQRPALDLLQ
;
A
#
# COMPACT_ATOMS: atom_id res chain seq x y z
N ALA A 1 54.34 4.55 -58.72
CA ALA A 1 52.92 4.93 -58.63
C ALA A 1 52.63 5.22 -57.16
N SER A 2 53.09 6.38 -56.69
CA SER A 2 52.31 7.62 -56.44
C SER A 2 51.49 7.53 -55.15
N GLY A 3 51.81 8.19 -54.04
CA GLY A 3 52.85 9.18 -53.73
C GLY A 3 52.38 10.05 -52.54
N GLY A 4 53.33 10.48 -51.71
CA GLY A 4 53.18 11.49 -50.63
C GLY A 4 52.90 10.89 -49.25
N GLY A 5 53.74 10.98 -48.23
CA GLY A 5 54.77 11.98 -47.90
C GLY A 5 54.32 12.69 -46.62
N GLY A 6 54.88 12.36 -45.46
CA GLY A 6 55.87 13.22 -44.83
C GLY A 6 55.72 13.12 -43.31
N GLY A 7 56.82 12.93 -42.59
CA GLY A 7 56.84 12.79 -41.14
C GLY A 7 57.06 14.12 -40.41
N GLY A 8 57.05 14.02 -39.07
CA GLY A 8 57.68 14.97 -38.16
C GLY A 8 56.73 15.66 -37.18
N GLY A 9 57.05 15.57 -35.89
CA GLY A 9 56.56 16.48 -34.85
C GLY A 9 56.00 15.78 -33.62
N GLY A 10 56.85 15.58 -32.60
CA GLY A 10 56.41 15.09 -31.29
C GLY A 10 55.74 16.17 -30.45
N SER A 11 54.92 15.73 -29.48
CA SER A 11 54.64 16.47 -28.25
C SER A 11 54.02 15.51 -27.23
N GLY A 12 54.56 15.53 -26.01
CA GLY A 12 54.05 14.76 -24.89
C GLY A 12 52.59 15.04 -24.57
N GLY A 13 51.87 14.01 -24.12
CA GLY A 13 50.54 14.11 -23.55
C GLY A 13 50.50 13.19 -22.34
N GLY A 14 50.44 13.78 -21.15
CA GLY A 14 50.40 13.09 -19.87
C GLY A 14 49.22 12.11 -19.78
N GLY A 15 49.48 10.99 -19.11
CA GLY A 15 48.46 10.02 -18.73
C GLY A 15 47.48 10.64 -17.74
N GLY A 16 46.36 11.13 -18.25
CA GLY A 16 45.14 11.30 -17.48
C GLY A 16 44.36 10.00 -17.55
N GLY A 17 44.44 9.19 -16.48
CA GLY A 17 43.55 8.05 -16.28
C GLY A 17 42.12 8.56 -16.11
N GLY A 18 41.41 8.70 -17.23
CA GLY A 18 39.98 9.00 -17.22
C GLY A 18 39.22 7.81 -16.67
N SER A 19 38.80 7.89 -15.41
CA SER A 19 37.76 7.04 -14.84
C SER A 19 36.49 7.26 -15.66
N ARG A 20 36.27 6.34 -16.60
CA ARG A 20 35.10 6.31 -17.47
C ARG A 20 33.89 5.98 -16.59
N VAL A 21 33.15 7.00 -16.16
CA VAL A 21 31.88 6.81 -15.45
C VAL A 21 30.85 6.32 -16.46
N THR A 22 30.63 5.01 -16.48
CA THR A 22 29.57 4.36 -17.26
C THR A 22 28.28 4.35 -16.44
N PHE A 23 27.20 4.87 -17.03
CA PHE A 23 25.85 4.81 -16.47
C PHE A 23 25.45 3.35 -16.20
N LEU A 24 25.16 3.05 -14.93
CA LEU A 24 24.75 1.73 -14.45
C LEU A 24 23.23 1.70 -14.25
N SER A 25 22.56 0.77 -14.91
CA SER A 25 21.15 0.47 -14.70
C SER A 25 20.91 -0.09 -13.30
N VAL A 26 19.93 0.45 -12.58
CA VAL A 26 19.46 -0.05 -11.27
C VAL A 26 18.45 -1.18 -11.52
N LEU A 27 18.88 -2.43 -11.33
CA LEU A 27 18.00 -3.60 -11.33
C LEU A 27 17.44 -3.79 -9.91
N GLY A 28 16.14 -3.56 -9.73
CA GLY A 28 15.40 -3.89 -8.51
C GLY A 28 15.37 -2.78 -7.45
N LEU A 29 14.45 -1.82 -7.63
CA LEU A 29 14.07 -0.88 -6.57
C LEU A 29 13.28 -1.63 -5.49
N SER A 30 13.93 -2.00 -4.38
CA SER A 30 13.24 -2.38 -3.14
C SER A 30 13.45 -1.26 -2.12
N GLY A 31 12.62 -0.22 -2.22
CA GLY A 31 12.47 0.83 -1.20
C GLY A 31 11.10 0.72 -0.53
N PRO A 32 10.92 1.32 0.66
CA PRO A 32 9.67 1.23 1.44
C PRO A 32 8.47 1.96 0.83
N SER A 33 8.62 2.65 -0.32
CA SER A 33 7.54 3.42 -0.97
C SER A 33 6.69 2.64 -1.97
N VAL A 34 7.10 1.43 -2.34
CA VAL A 34 6.26 0.58 -3.19
C VAL A 34 5.26 -0.10 -2.27
N ASN A 35 3.97 0.19 -2.48
CA ASN A 35 2.85 -0.44 -1.78
C ASN A 35 3.20 -1.93 -1.52
N PRO A 36 3.21 -2.41 -0.26
CA PRO A 36 3.66 -3.76 0.06
C PRO A 36 2.80 -4.85 -0.62
N TYR A 37 1.69 -4.47 -1.26
CA TYR A 37 0.82 -5.35 -2.04
C TYR A 37 1.03 -5.30 -3.56
N THR A 38 1.98 -4.51 -4.04
CA THR A 38 2.45 -4.56 -5.43
C THR A 38 3.71 -5.40 -5.51
N ILE A 39 3.62 -6.55 -6.18
CA ILE A 39 4.78 -7.36 -6.54
C ILE A 39 5.47 -6.65 -7.70
N PRO A 40 6.71 -6.13 -7.56
CA PRO A 40 7.46 -5.70 -8.73
C PRO A 40 7.79 -6.95 -9.55
N LEU A 41 7.10 -7.08 -10.70
CA LEU A 41 7.43 -8.03 -11.75
C LEU A 41 8.78 -7.63 -12.34
N ALA A 42 9.86 -8.20 -11.79
CA ALA A 42 11.19 -8.05 -12.34
C ALA A 42 11.33 -8.97 -13.55
N ASN A 43 11.13 -8.43 -14.75
CA ASN A 43 11.76 -8.93 -15.97
C ASN A 43 13.00 -8.07 -16.24
N ALA A 44 14.17 -8.71 -16.33
CA ALA A 44 15.09 -8.58 -17.47
C ALA A 44 16.45 -9.20 -17.13
N ASP A 45 16.90 -10.07 -18.04
CA ASP A 45 18.24 -10.61 -18.15
C ASP A 45 19.33 -9.53 -18.28
N LEU A 46 20.59 -9.99 -18.08
CA LEU A 46 21.87 -9.52 -18.66
C LEU A 46 22.95 -8.89 -17.75
N THR A 47 23.96 -9.72 -17.50
CA THR A 47 25.42 -9.52 -17.65
C THR A 47 26.08 -8.26 -17.05
N THR A 48 26.47 -8.46 -15.78
CA THR A 48 27.48 -7.82 -14.91
C THR A 48 27.32 -6.34 -14.52
N PRO A 49 26.56 -6.08 -13.44
CA PRO A 49 26.55 -4.85 -12.64
C PRO A 49 27.46 -4.98 -11.37
N PRO A 50 27.60 -3.94 -10.53
CA PRO A 50 28.24 -4.04 -9.20
C PRO A 50 27.70 -5.19 -8.35
N SER A 51 28.50 -5.72 -7.43
CA SER A 51 28.18 -6.95 -6.67
C SER A 51 26.93 -6.83 -5.81
N ALA A 52 26.58 -5.61 -5.35
CA ALA A 52 25.30 -5.28 -4.74
C ALA A 52 25.03 -3.77 -4.83
N ALA A 53 23.76 -3.38 -5.02
CA ALA A 53 23.28 -2.01 -4.94
C ALA A 53 21.93 -1.94 -4.20
N LEU A 54 21.67 -0.83 -3.51
CA LEU A 54 20.48 -0.60 -2.70
C LEU A 54 20.04 0.86 -2.78
N ALA A 55 18.77 1.12 -3.08
CA ALA A 55 18.23 2.48 -3.06
C ALA A 55 17.95 2.94 -1.61
N LEU A 56 18.41 4.14 -1.25
CA LEU A 56 18.21 4.75 0.07
C LEU A 56 17.10 5.82 0.05
N SER A 57 16.93 6.52 -1.08
CA SER A 57 15.83 7.46 -1.39
C SER A 57 15.60 7.48 -2.91
N GLU A 58 14.67 8.30 -3.41
CA GLU A 58 14.52 8.54 -4.87
C GLU A 58 15.81 9.06 -5.52
N THR A 59 16.71 9.66 -4.73
CA THR A 59 17.89 10.40 -5.20
C THR A 59 19.23 9.83 -4.73
N SER A 60 19.22 8.81 -3.85
CA SER A 60 20.42 8.25 -3.22
C SER A 60 20.50 6.73 -3.37
N VAL A 61 21.66 6.22 -3.76
CA VAL A 61 21.94 4.80 -4.00
C VAL A 61 23.21 4.38 -3.26
N LEU A 62 23.15 3.26 -2.56
CA LEU A 62 24.29 2.61 -1.93
C LEU A 62 24.85 1.52 -2.84
N VAL A 63 26.14 1.52 -3.12
CA VAL A 63 26.81 0.55 -3.99
C VAL A 63 28.02 -0.04 -3.29
N SER A 64 28.18 -1.37 -3.37
CA SER A 64 29.42 -2.01 -2.92
C SER A 64 30.49 -1.93 -3.99
N VAL A 65 31.66 -1.42 -3.60
CA VAL A 65 32.86 -1.34 -4.45
C VAL A 65 34.05 -1.80 -3.63
N GLU A 66 34.73 -2.85 -4.10
CA GLU A 66 35.90 -3.44 -3.43
C GLU A 66 35.64 -3.68 -1.92
N ALA A 67 36.42 -3.10 -1.01
CA ALA A 67 36.28 -3.33 0.43
C ALA A 67 35.22 -2.46 1.12
N THR A 68 34.62 -1.48 0.41
CA THR A 68 33.80 -0.42 1.02
C THR A 68 32.40 -0.29 0.38
N LEU A 69 31.58 0.58 0.99
CA LEU A 69 30.29 1.01 0.48
C LEU A 69 30.36 2.49 0.09
N LEU A 70 29.86 2.81 -1.10
CA LEU A 70 29.73 4.18 -1.60
C LEU A 70 28.25 4.58 -1.57
N THR A 71 27.96 5.74 -0.99
CA THR A 71 26.66 6.40 -1.16
C THR A 71 26.77 7.39 -2.31
N ILE A 72 25.94 7.21 -3.33
CA ILE A 72 25.89 8.01 -4.54
C ILE A 72 24.57 8.78 -4.52
N ASP A 73 24.68 10.09 -4.43
CA ASP A 73 23.56 11.02 -4.58
C ASP A 73 23.71 11.79 -5.91
N GLU A 74 22.70 12.57 -6.29
CA GLU A 74 22.75 13.44 -7.49
C GLU A 74 23.97 14.39 -7.50
N THR A 75 24.46 14.79 -6.33
CA THR A 75 25.48 15.83 -6.18
C THR A 75 26.81 15.35 -5.61
N SER A 76 26.87 14.16 -5.00
CA SER A 76 28.11 13.70 -4.35
C SER A 76 28.23 12.17 -4.30
N ILE A 77 29.48 11.70 -4.29
CA ILE A 77 29.82 10.32 -3.98
C ILE A 77 30.56 10.35 -2.63
N GLN A 78 30.00 9.67 -1.63
CA GLN A 78 30.59 9.56 -0.31
C GLN A 78 31.03 8.12 -0.05
N ASP A 79 32.33 7.93 0.15
CA ASP A 79 32.87 6.67 0.63
C ASP A 79 32.67 6.52 2.14
N LYS A 80 32.13 5.37 2.57
CA LYS A 80 31.95 5.04 3.99
C LYS A 80 33.19 4.43 4.63
N LEU A 81 34.27 4.23 3.84
CA LEU A 81 35.58 3.75 4.28
C LEU A 81 35.51 2.45 5.10
N LEU A 82 34.56 1.59 4.75
CA LEU A 82 34.45 0.28 5.38
C LEU A 82 35.60 -0.62 4.91
N GLN A 83 36.05 -1.52 5.78
CA GLN A 83 37.14 -2.49 5.50
C GLN A 83 36.66 -3.95 5.51
N THR A 84 35.36 -4.15 5.54
CA THR A 84 34.68 -5.43 5.74
C THR A 84 34.09 -6.01 4.45
N GLY A 85 34.26 -5.34 3.31
CA GLY A 85 33.87 -5.83 2.00
C GLY A 85 34.90 -6.80 1.40
N PRO A 86 34.65 -7.34 0.20
CA PRO A 86 33.55 -7.00 -0.72
C PRO A 86 32.19 -7.55 -0.31
N PHE A 87 31.12 -6.78 -0.57
CA PHE A 87 29.76 -7.19 -0.22
C PHE A 87 29.03 -7.78 -1.44
N SER A 88 28.39 -8.94 -1.23
CA SER A 88 27.60 -9.62 -2.26
C SER A 88 26.10 -9.28 -2.22
N ARG A 89 25.59 -8.82 -1.07
CA ARG A 89 24.16 -8.50 -0.88
C ARG A 89 24.02 -7.37 0.14
N LEU A 90 23.04 -6.50 -0.12
CA LEU A 90 22.67 -5.39 0.76
C LEU A 90 21.14 -5.37 0.93
N ALA A 91 20.65 -5.05 2.12
CA ALA A 91 19.23 -4.76 2.37
C ALA A 91 19.09 -3.71 3.49
N ARG A 92 17.98 -2.98 3.54
CA ARG A 92 17.73 -1.94 4.55
C ARG A 92 16.38 -2.10 5.22
N SER A 93 16.35 -1.77 6.51
CA SER A 93 15.13 -1.57 7.29
C SER A 93 15.31 -0.34 8.18
N GLY A 94 14.52 0.72 7.95
CA GLY A 94 14.65 1.98 8.67
C GLY A 94 16.07 2.56 8.59
N ASP A 95 16.72 2.67 9.74
CA ASP A 95 18.09 3.20 9.88
C ASP A 95 19.18 2.11 9.85
N LEU A 96 18.80 0.83 9.72
CA LEU A 96 19.73 -0.29 9.69
C LEU A 96 19.98 -0.77 8.27
N VAL A 97 21.24 -1.07 7.96
CA VAL A 97 21.68 -1.65 6.68
C VAL A 97 22.37 -2.97 6.96
N SER A 98 21.88 -4.04 6.36
CA SER A 98 22.51 -5.35 6.40
C SER A 98 23.36 -5.55 5.15
N ALA A 99 24.60 -6.02 5.35
CA ALA A 99 25.56 -6.26 4.30
C ALA A 99 26.23 -7.60 4.49
N LEU A 100 26.19 -8.45 3.47
CA LEU A 100 26.85 -9.74 3.51
C LEU A 100 28.21 -9.66 2.80
N SER A 101 29.27 -9.93 3.55
CA SER A 101 30.62 -10.06 3.01
C SER A 101 30.76 -11.32 2.16
N ALA A 102 31.29 -11.15 0.96
CA ALA A 102 31.57 -12.21 0.00
C ALA A 102 32.87 -12.96 0.33
N ALA A 103 33.77 -12.38 1.12
CA ALA A 103 35.07 -12.98 1.44
C ALA A 103 34.96 -14.07 2.51
N ASP A 104 34.22 -13.79 3.58
CA ASP A 104 34.10 -14.65 4.78
C ASP A 104 32.68 -15.17 5.02
N GLY A 105 31.68 -14.66 4.29
CA GLY A 105 30.27 -15.01 4.50
C GLY A 105 29.70 -14.42 5.80
N THR A 106 30.32 -13.39 6.37
CA THR A 106 29.83 -12.72 7.57
C THR A 106 28.78 -11.68 7.18
N LEU A 107 27.62 -11.75 7.84
CA LEU A 107 26.59 -10.73 7.79
C LEU A 107 26.94 -9.63 8.79
N PHE A 108 27.10 -8.40 8.31
CA PHE A 108 27.26 -7.20 9.13
C PHE A 108 25.97 -6.38 9.09
N VAL A 109 25.58 -5.85 10.25
CA VAL A 109 24.50 -4.87 10.35
C VAL A 109 25.09 -3.54 10.79
N TYR A 110 24.91 -2.52 9.95
CA TYR A 110 25.36 -1.16 10.17
C TYR A 110 24.19 -0.26 10.58
N ARG A 111 24.43 0.69 11.47
CA ARG A 111 23.47 1.76 11.81
C ARG A 111 23.82 3.04 11.07
N MET A 112 22.86 3.63 10.38
CA MET A 112 22.98 4.97 9.80
C MET A 112 22.66 6.04 10.86
N PRO A 113 23.26 7.25 10.78
CA PRO A 113 24.20 7.71 9.75
C PRO A 113 25.67 7.36 10.03
N ASP A 114 26.00 6.87 11.22
CA ASP A 114 27.39 6.73 11.70
C ASP A 114 28.15 5.52 11.13
N TRP A 115 27.43 4.55 10.55
CA TRP A 115 27.96 3.30 10.01
C TRP A 115 28.67 2.41 11.03
N ASP A 116 28.27 2.50 12.30
CA ASP A 116 28.75 1.61 13.34
C ASP A 116 28.22 0.18 13.15
N VAL A 117 29.07 -0.80 13.43
CA VAL A 117 28.69 -2.22 13.42
C VAL A 117 27.82 -2.51 14.65
N VAL A 118 26.53 -2.77 14.44
CA VAL A 118 25.59 -3.15 15.49
C VAL A 118 25.70 -4.64 15.80
N SER A 119 25.79 -5.47 14.76
CA SER A 119 25.91 -6.91 14.92
C SER A 119 26.72 -7.52 13.77
N SER A 120 27.37 -8.65 14.07
CA SER A 120 28.05 -9.48 13.09
C SER A 120 27.66 -10.94 13.29
N PHE A 121 27.41 -11.65 12.19
CA PHE A 121 27.01 -13.05 12.22
C PHE A 121 27.69 -13.84 11.10
N ALA A 122 28.54 -14.80 11.48
CA ALA A 122 29.20 -15.66 10.51
C ALA A 122 28.24 -16.76 10.03
N THR A 123 27.83 -16.71 8.76
CA THR A 123 26.94 -17.74 8.17
C THR A 123 27.63 -19.10 8.00
N LYS A 124 28.97 -19.13 8.08
CA LYS A 124 29.83 -20.32 7.84
C LYS A 124 29.64 -20.93 6.44
N SER A 125 29.02 -20.21 5.51
CA SER A 125 28.84 -20.62 4.12
C SER A 125 29.68 -19.72 3.21
N ARG A 126 30.32 -20.33 2.21
CA ARG A 126 31.00 -19.60 1.13
C ARG A 126 30.05 -19.24 -0.03
N VAL A 127 28.88 -19.86 -0.07
CA VAL A 127 27.88 -19.59 -1.10
C VAL A 127 26.98 -18.45 -0.59
N PRO A 128 26.88 -17.32 -1.31
CA PRO A 128 26.00 -16.24 -0.90
C PRO A 128 24.53 -16.68 -1.02
N PRO A 129 23.63 -16.13 -0.17
CA PRO A 129 22.21 -16.38 -0.24
C PRO A 129 21.62 -15.81 -1.54
N LEU A 130 20.55 -16.46 -2.01
CA LEU A 130 19.75 -16.01 -3.14
C LEU A 130 19.00 -14.72 -2.81
N GLN A 131 18.53 -14.57 -1.56
CA GLN A 131 17.82 -13.37 -1.10
C GLN A 131 18.30 -12.97 0.30
N LEU A 132 18.41 -11.65 0.50
CA LEU A 132 18.65 -11.02 1.79
C LEU A 132 17.50 -10.03 2.01
N ALA A 133 16.77 -10.19 3.11
CA ALA A 133 15.60 -9.39 3.44
C ALA A 133 15.59 -9.09 4.95
N TRP A 134 14.74 -8.18 5.38
CA TRP A 134 14.50 -7.89 6.79
C TRP A 134 13.17 -8.49 7.25
N VAL A 135 13.13 -8.93 8.51
CA VAL A 135 11.92 -9.33 9.23
C VAL A 135 11.66 -8.25 10.27
N GLY A 136 10.74 -7.34 9.94
CA GLY A 136 10.49 -6.16 10.75
C GLY A 136 11.70 -5.21 10.83
N ALA A 137 11.94 -4.65 12.01
CA ALA A 137 12.96 -3.62 12.22
C ALA A 137 14.36 -4.17 12.55
N ASP A 138 14.48 -5.36 13.15
CA ASP A 138 15.68 -5.76 13.88
C ASP A 138 16.25 -7.15 13.52
N ALA A 139 15.57 -7.93 12.68
CA ALA A 139 16.04 -9.26 12.26
C ALA A 139 16.30 -9.35 10.75
N CYS A 140 17.37 -10.05 10.38
CA CYS A 140 17.76 -10.29 8.98
C CYS A 140 17.39 -11.71 8.54
N ALA A 141 16.71 -11.82 7.41
CA ALA A 141 16.40 -13.08 6.73
C ALA A 141 17.38 -13.35 5.58
N LEU A 142 18.02 -14.51 5.62
CA LEU A 142 18.95 -15.01 4.62
C LEU A 142 18.35 -16.28 3.99
N PHE A 143 18.06 -16.26 2.70
CA PHE A 143 17.50 -17.41 2.00
C PHE A 143 18.46 -17.96 0.96
N TRP A 144 18.76 -19.25 1.07
CA TRP A 144 19.48 -20.05 0.05
C TRP A 144 18.46 -20.77 -0.83
N ASP A 145 18.72 -22.01 -1.27
CA ASP A 145 17.80 -22.76 -2.14
C ASP A 145 16.56 -23.25 -1.38
N LYS A 146 16.78 -23.91 -0.23
CA LYS A 146 15.71 -24.52 0.58
C LYS A 146 15.73 -24.10 2.04
N LEU A 147 16.67 -23.24 2.42
CA LEU A 147 16.93 -22.90 3.81
C LEU A 147 16.78 -21.40 4.01
N LEU A 148 15.89 -21.04 4.92
CA LEU A 148 15.72 -19.68 5.41
C LEU A 148 16.31 -19.57 6.81
N PHE A 149 17.28 -18.69 7.00
CA PHE A 149 17.82 -18.33 8.30
C PHE A 149 17.32 -16.95 8.69
N ILE A 150 16.79 -16.81 9.90
CA ILE A 150 16.48 -15.52 10.50
C ILE A 150 17.50 -15.29 11.59
N VAL A 151 18.24 -14.19 11.50
CA VAL A 151 19.28 -13.79 12.44
C VAL A 151 18.80 -12.55 13.17
N GLY A 152 18.68 -12.66 14.49
CA GLY A 152 18.32 -11.56 15.37
C GLY A 152 19.51 -10.67 15.74
N PRO A 153 19.26 -9.56 16.45
CA PRO A 153 20.29 -8.55 16.74
C PRO A 153 21.41 -9.07 17.65
N GLN A 154 21.12 -10.07 18.50
CA GLN A 154 22.09 -10.69 19.42
C GLN A 154 22.83 -11.89 18.81
N GLY A 155 22.68 -12.14 17.49
CA GLY A 155 23.29 -13.30 16.82
C GLY A 155 22.58 -14.64 17.05
N ASN A 156 21.47 -14.64 17.81
CA ASN A 156 20.55 -15.77 17.86
C ASN A 156 19.91 -15.97 16.49
N TRP A 157 19.72 -17.23 16.10
CA TRP A 157 19.17 -17.56 14.79
C TRP A 157 18.15 -18.69 14.85
N ILE A 158 17.22 -18.65 13.91
CA ILE A 158 16.18 -19.66 13.69
C ILE A 158 16.27 -20.10 12.22
N LYS A 159 15.97 -21.37 11.96
CA LYS A 159 16.03 -21.97 10.62
C LYS A 159 14.67 -22.53 10.23
N TYR A 160 14.22 -22.20 9.02
CA TYR A 160 13.07 -22.81 8.34
C TYR A 160 13.55 -23.53 7.07
N SER A 161 12.84 -24.59 6.71
CA SER A 161 13.15 -25.39 5.51
C SER A 161 11.95 -25.40 4.58
N TYR A 162 12.18 -25.15 3.30
CA TYR A 162 11.15 -25.08 2.26
C TYR A 162 11.43 -26.11 1.16
N GLU A 163 10.37 -26.70 0.60
CA GLU A 163 10.51 -27.75 -0.42
C GLU A 163 10.74 -27.20 -1.84
N GLY A 164 10.55 -25.89 -2.05
CA GLY A 164 10.71 -25.22 -3.33
C GLY A 164 11.20 -23.77 -3.22
N PRO A 165 11.34 -23.07 -4.35
CA PRO A 165 11.78 -21.68 -4.36
C PRO A 165 10.71 -20.80 -3.68
N VAL A 166 11.17 -19.91 -2.80
CA VAL A 166 10.30 -18.90 -2.17
C VAL A 166 10.82 -17.50 -2.48
N ARG A 167 9.92 -16.51 -2.46
CA ARG A 167 10.26 -15.09 -2.55
C ARG A 167 10.02 -14.44 -1.19
N LEU A 168 11.02 -13.71 -0.73
CA LEU A 168 10.95 -12.94 0.50
C LEU A 168 10.50 -11.52 0.19
N GLN A 169 9.56 -11.01 0.98
CA GLN A 169 9.10 -9.63 0.88
C GLN A 169 8.99 -9.02 2.27
N SER A 170 9.89 -8.09 2.59
CA SER A 170 9.90 -7.39 3.87
C SER A 170 8.72 -6.42 4.01
N THR A 171 8.20 -6.33 5.22
CA THR A 171 7.28 -5.28 5.66
C THR A 171 7.89 -4.54 6.85
N ALA A 172 7.27 -3.45 7.28
CA ALA A 172 7.72 -2.70 8.46
C ALA A 172 7.69 -3.56 9.74
N ASP A 173 6.70 -4.46 9.86
CA ASP A 173 6.48 -5.25 11.06
C ASP A 173 7.04 -6.68 10.97
N GLY A 174 7.29 -7.19 9.77
CA GLY A 174 7.63 -8.60 9.53
C GLY A 174 8.11 -8.89 8.12
N MET A 175 7.80 -10.07 7.61
CA MET A 175 8.18 -10.51 6.26
C MET A 175 7.20 -11.55 5.72
N PHE A 176 6.81 -11.42 4.46
CA PHE A 176 6.12 -12.47 3.72
C PHE A 176 7.10 -13.44 3.07
N VAL A 177 6.79 -14.73 3.20
CA VAL A 177 7.42 -15.80 2.44
C VAL A 177 6.39 -16.32 1.44
N LEU A 178 6.64 -16.04 0.17
CA LEU A 178 5.76 -16.39 -0.93
C LEU A 178 6.28 -17.66 -1.61
N SER A 179 5.57 -18.76 -1.45
CA SER A 179 5.82 -20.00 -2.18
C SER A 179 4.90 -20.12 -3.39
N GLY A 180 5.04 -21.20 -4.17
CA GLY A 180 4.16 -21.45 -5.31
C GLY A 180 2.70 -21.75 -4.95
N SER A 181 2.44 -22.17 -3.70
CA SER A 181 1.12 -22.56 -3.21
C SER A 181 0.61 -21.65 -2.09
N ASP A 182 1.50 -21.25 -1.19
CA ASP A 182 1.14 -20.65 0.09
C ASP A 182 1.88 -19.34 0.34
N VAL A 183 1.23 -18.48 1.12
CA VAL A 183 1.79 -17.22 1.63
C VAL A 183 1.90 -17.34 3.14
N GLU A 184 3.13 -17.33 3.65
CA GLU A 184 3.40 -17.31 5.08
C GLU A 184 3.81 -15.90 5.52
N TYR A 185 3.41 -15.50 6.73
CA TYR A 185 3.85 -14.26 7.33
C TYR A 185 4.69 -14.56 8.58
N LEU A 186 5.93 -14.10 8.56
CA LEU A 186 6.88 -14.25 9.65
C LEU A 186 7.03 -12.90 10.35
N GLN A 187 6.80 -12.91 11.66
CA GLN A 187 6.89 -11.73 12.51
C GLN A 187 7.61 -12.09 13.80
N ARG A 188 8.36 -11.14 14.36
CA ARG A 188 8.75 -11.21 15.77
C ARG A 188 7.50 -11.21 16.63
N VAL A 189 7.46 -12.06 17.67
CA VAL A 189 6.35 -12.10 18.63
C VAL A 189 6.17 -10.69 19.22
N PRO A 190 4.99 -10.07 19.05
CA PRO A 190 4.72 -8.74 19.58
C PRO A 190 4.80 -8.70 21.11
N GLU A 191 5.37 -7.63 21.67
CA GLU A 191 5.55 -7.47 23.12
C GLU A 191 4.24 -7.61 23.93
N PRO A 192 3.07 -7.09 23.48
CA PRO A 192 1.82 -7.29 24.23
C PRO A 192 1.43 -8.77 24.37
N LEU A 193 1.69 -9.58 23.34
CA LEU A 193 1.43 -11.02 23.39
C LEU A 193 2.41 -11.73 24.33
N GLU A 194 3.68 -11.31 24.33
CA GLU A 194 4.68 -11.81 25.28
C GLU A 194 4.28 -11.50 26.72
N ARG A 195 3.85 -10.27 27.03
CA ARG A 195 3.41 -9.90 28.38
C ARG A 195 2.24 -10.76 28.87
N VAL A 196 1.32 -11.16 28.00
CA VAL A 196 0.16 -11.98 28.38
C VAL A 196 0.51 -13.47 28.44
N PHE A 197 1.18 -14.02 27.43
CA PHE A 197 1.36 -15.46 27.26
C PHE A 197 2.76 -16.00 27.57
N ALA A 198 3.73 -15.16 27.95
CA ALA A 198 5.03 -15.66 28.36
C ALA A 198 4.89 -16.60 29.56
N VAL A 199 5.62 -17.72 29.51
CA VAL A 199 5.56 -18.75 30.56
C VAL A 199 6.04 -18.15 31.88
N GLY A 200 5.17 -18.17 32.88
CA GLY A 200 5.46 -17.56 34.19
C GLY A 200 5.40 -16.03 34.19
N SER A 201 4.73 -15.41 33.22
CA SER A 201 4.52 -13.96 33.22
C SER A 201 3.78 -13.53 34.47
N THR A 202 4.35 -12.57 35.19
CA THR A 202 3.70 -11.89 36.32
C THR A 202 3.21 -10.49 35.91
N ALA A 203 3.11 -10.22 34.60
CA ALA A 203 2.63 -8.94 34.12
C ALA A 203 1.15 -8.73 34.49
N PRO A 204 0.70 -7.49 34.75
CA PRO A 204 -0.70 -7.21 35.06
C PRO A 204 -1.69 -7.72 34.00
N ALA A 205 -1.29 -7.73 32.73
CA ALA A 205 -2.10 -8.22 31.61
C ALA A 205 -2.30 -9.75 31.66
N ALA A 206 -1.26 -10.52 31.99
CA ALA A 206 -1.36 -11.97 32.19
C ALA A 206 -2.30 -12.30 33.35
N ILE A 207 -2.12 -11.61 34.49
CA ILE A 207 -2.97 -11.80 35.68
C ILE A 207 -4.43 -11.44 35.38
N LEU A 208 -4.68 -10.39 34.58
CA LEU A 208 -6.02 -10.02 34.15
C LEU A 208 -6.65 -11.08 33.24
N PHE A 209 -5.86 -11.65 32.33
CA PHE A 209 -6.30 -12.73 31.45
C PHE A 209 -6.68 -13.98 32.25
N ASP A 210 -5.84 -14.40 33.20
CA ASP A 210 -6.11 -15.51 34.11
C ASP A 210 -7.35 -15.24 34.99
N ALA A 211 -7.50 -14.00 35.48
CA ALA A 211 -8.66 -13.60 36.27
C ALA A 211 -9.96 -13.70 35.45
N ALA A 212 -9.93 -13.30 34.17
CA ALA A 212 -11.07 -13.42 33.27
C ALA A 212 -11.42 -14.88 32.96
N GLU A 213 -10.42 -15.76 32.83
CA GLU A 213 -10.64 -17.20 32.66
C GLU A 213 -11.23 -17.84 33.93
N HIS A 214 -10.71 -17.48 35.11
CA HIS A 214 -11.28 -17.91 36.39
C HIS A 214 -12.71 -17.42 36.57
N PHE A 215 -13.01 -16.19 36.13
CA PHE A 215 -14.37 -15.65 36.16
C PHE A 215 -15.31 -16.43 35.23
N ALA A 216 -14.86 -16.75 34.01
CA ALA A 216 -15.63 -17.57 33.07
C ALA A 216 -15.93 -18.98 33.61
N ASN A 217 -15.05 -19.50 34.46
CA ASN A 217 -15.22 -20.79 35.14
C ASN A 217 -15.93 -20.68 36.51
N GLU A 218 -16.52 -19.53 36.84
CA GLU A 218 -17.23 -19.27 38.11
C GLU A 218 -16.38 -19.48 39.38
N LEU A 219 -15.06 -19.28 39.27
CA LEU A 219 -14.13 -19.46 40.39
C LEU A 219 -13.99 -18.15 41.20
N PRO A 220 -14.03 -18.21 42.55
CA PRO A 220 -13.95 -17.02 43.40
C PRO A 220 -12.58 -16.33 43.36
N LYS A 221 -11.55 -17.02 42.86
CA LYS A 221 -10.17 -16.51 42.72
C LYS A 221 -10.07 -15.29 41.79
N ALA A 222 -11.03 -15.08 40.90
CA ALA A 222 -11.01 -13.95 39.97
C ALA A 222 -10.96 -12.59 40.69
N ASP A 223 -11.74 -12.42 41.77
CA ASP A 223 -11.80 -11.15 42.53
C ASP A 223 -10.48 -10.88 43.27
N GLU A 224 -9.83 -11.93 43.79
CA GLU A 224 -8.50 -11.80 44.44
C GLU A 224 -7.44 -11.30 43.46
N LEU A 225 -7.43 -11.86 42.24
CA LEU A 225 -6.49 -11.48 41.19
C LEU A 225 -6.72 -10.05 40.69
N VAL A 226 -7.98 -9.65 40.46
CA VAL A 226 -8.33 -8.28 40.04
C VAL A 226 -7.94 -7.27 41.12
N ARG A 227 -8.18 -7.59 42.40
CA ARG A 227 -7.76 -6.73 43.52
C ARG A 227 -6.25 -6.57 43.60
N ALA A 228 -5.49 -7.62 43.29
CA ALA A 228 -4.02 -7.57 43.29
C ALA A 228 -3.47 -6.60 42.23
N ILE A 229 -4.15 -6.46 41.08
CA ILE A 229 -3.70 -5.61 39.95
C ILE A 229 -4.42 -4.26 39.87
N LYS A 230 -5.23 -3.89 40.86
CA LYS A 230 -6.12 -2.70 40.80
C LYS A 230 -5.39 -1.41 40.44
N SER A 231 -4.14 -1.22 40.89
CA SER A 231 -3.33 -0.04 40.60
C SER A 231 -2.90 0.08 39.13
N SER A 232 -2.73 -1.05 38.44
CA SER A 232 -2.25 -1.14 37.05
C SER A 232 -3.32 -1.66 36.08
N LEU A 233 -4.58 -1.75 36.52
CA LEU A 233 -5.64 -2.40 35.77
C LEU A 233 -5.93 -1.71 34.42
N ALA A 234 -5.88 -0.38 34.36
CA ALA A 234 -6.05 0.36 33.11
C ALA A 234 -5.00 -0.03 32.05
N GLY A 235 -3.73 -0.13 32.44
CA GLY A 235 -2.65 -0.59 31.57
C GLY A 235 -2.80 -2.05 31.17
N ALA A 236 -3.28 -2.90 32.08
CA ALA A 236 -3.57 -4.31 31.78
C ALA A 236 -4.68 -4.46 30.73
N VAL A 237 -5.74 -3.64 30.79
CA VAL A 237 -6.82 -3.62 29.80
C VAL A 237 -6.28 -3.19 28.43
N ASP A 238 -5.45 -2.15 28.39
CA ASP A 238 -4.81 -1.68 27.15
C ASP A 238 -3.87 -2.73 26.55
N ASP A 239 -3.06 -3.40 27.38
CA ASP A 239 -2.15 -4.47 26.94
C ASP A 239 -2.93 -5.69 26.42
N CYS A 240 -4.03 -6.09 27.07
CA CYS A 240 -4.92 -7.15 26.56
C CYS A 240 -5.55 -6.76 25.22
N CYS A 241 -5.93 -5.48 25.05
CA CYS A 241 -6.46 -4.97 23.79
C CYS A 241 -5.41 -4.96 22.68
N ALA A 242 -4.19 -4.50 22.98
CA ALA A 242 -3.07 -4.53 22.04
C ALA A 242 -2.65 -5.96 21.68
N ALA A 243 -2.65 -6.88 22.65
CA ALA A 243 -2.41 -8.30 22.41
C ALA A 243 -3.49 -8.91 21.50
N ALA A 244 -4.76 -8.52 21.69
CA ALA A 244 -5.84 -8.95 20.80
C ALA A 244 -5.63 -8.44 19.37
N ALA A 245 -5.20 -7.19 19.20
CA ALA A 245 -4.91 -6.63 17.88
C ALA A 245 -3.74 -7.30 17.17
N ALA A 246 -2.77 -7.78 17.94
CA ALA A 246 -1.58 -8.45 17.44
C ALA A 246 -1.80 -9.96 17.17
N SER A 247 -2.78 -10.58 17.83
CA SER A 247 -3.10 -11.99 17.61
C SER A 247 -3.73 -12.21 16.24
N THR A 248 -3.44 -13.36 15.65
CA THR A 248 -4.01 -13.81 14.38
C THR A 248 -5.11 -14.84 14.57
N ASP A 249 -5.21 -15.49 15.72
CA ASP A 249 -6.20 -16.53 15.97
C ASP A 249 -7.50 -15.95 16.55
N LEU A 250 -8.65 -16.43 16.06
CA LEU A 250 -9.95 -15.87 16.41
C LEU A 250 -10.31 -16.16 17.88
N GLU A 251 -9.98 -17.33 18.38
CA GLU A 251 -10.33 -17.74 19.74
C GLU A 251 -9.54 -16.91 20.77
N THR A 252 -8.22 -16.81 20.59
CA THR A 252 -7.35 -15.97 21.41
C THR A 252 -7.75 -14.49 21.35
N GLN A 253 -8.05 -13.95 20.16
CA GLN A 253 -8.55 -12.58 20.01
C GLN A 253 -9.82 -12.36 20.83
N GLN A 254 -10.80 -13.27 20.75
CA GLN A 254 -12.04 -13.16 21.51
C GLN A 254 -11.79 -13.25 23.01
N SER A 255 -10.96 -14.18 23.46
CA SER A 255 -10.63 -14.33 24.88
C SER A 255 -9.92 -13.11 25.45
N LEU A 256 -8.97 -12.52 24.71
CA LEU A 256 -8.27 -11.29 25.09
C LEU A 256 -9.23 -10.07 25.15
N LEU A 257 -10.14 -9.93 24.19
CA LEU A 257 -11.15 -8.87 24.21
C LEU A 257 -12.17 -9.06 25.35
N ARG A 258 -12.53 -10.31 25.69
CA ARG A 258 -13.36 -10.60 26.87
C ARG A 258 -12.62 -10.22 28.15
N ALA A 259 -11.33 -10.54 28.27
CA ALA A 259 -10.51 -10.14 29.41
C ALA A 259 -10.40 -8.62 29.55
N ALA A 260 -10.19 -7.90 28.45
CA ALA A 260 -10.19 -6.44 28.43
C ALA A 260 -11.56 -5.86 28.85
N SER A 261 -12.67 -6.42 28.34
CA SER A 261 -14.02 -6.02 28.74
C SER A 261 -14.32 -6.32 30.20
N PHE A 262 -13.80 -7.42 30.74
CA PHE A 262 -13.91 -7.78 32.15
C PHE A 262 -13.15 -6.79 33.03
N GLY A 263 -11.88 -6.49 32.73
CA GLY A 263 -11.08 -5.52 33.47
C GLY A 263 -11.68 -4.11 33.43
N ARG A 264 -12.23 -3.70 32.29
CA ARG A 264 -12.92 -2.41 32.12
C ARG A 264 -14.13 -2.26 33.06
N ALA A 265 -14.78 -3.35 33.49
CA ALA A 265 -15.92 -3.28 34.41
C ALA A 265 -15.55 -2.81 35.83
N PHE A 266 -14.27 -2.86 36.22
CA PHE A 266 -13.79 -2.45 37.54
C PHE A 266 -13.14 -1.05 37.54
N LEU A 267 -13.14 -0.37 36.39
CA LEU A 267 -12.58 0.98 36.23
C LEU A 267 -13.70 2.01 36.16
N ASP A 268 -13.68 2.99 37.07
CA ASP A 268 -14.68 4.07 37.09
C ASP A 268 -14.48 5.07 35.93
N TYR A 269 -13.22 5.35 35.58
CA TYR A 269 -12.82 6.24 34.50
C TYR A 269 -11.90 5.50 33.54
N TYR A 270 -12.41 5.15 32.36
CA TYR A 270 -11.63 4.54 31.30
C TYR A 270 -12.19 4.96 29.94
N ASP A 271 -11.29 5.34 29.03
CA ASP A 271 -11.66 5.69 27.66
C ASP A 271 -11.95 4.43 26.83
N ALA A 272 -13.23 4.11 26.70
CA ALA A 272 -13.68 2.95 25.95
C ALA A 272 -13.54 3.12 24.42
N ASP A 273 -13.27 4.34 23.92
CA ASP A 273 -13.18 4.58 22.48
C ASP A 273 -12.04 3.79 21.85
N ARG A 274 -10.91 3.63 22.57
CA ARG A 274 -9.76 2.82 22.13
C ARG A 274 -10.10 1.33 22.00
N LEU A 275 -10.88 0.78 22.93
CA LEU A 275 -11.35 -0.62 22.85
C LEU A 275 -12.27 -0.81 21.64
N VAL A 276 -13.18 0.14 21.41
CA VAL A 276 -14.15 0.07 20.31
C VAL A 276 -13.45 0.22 18.96
N SER A 277 -12.52 1.16 18.83
CA SER A 277 -11.75 1.36 17.59
C SER A 277 -10.88 0.15 17.28
N THR A 278 -10.19 -0.41 18.27
CA THR A 278 -9.35 -1.60 18.10
C THR A 278 -10.19 -2.82 17.72
N ALA A 279 -11.35 -3.02 18.35
CA ALA A 279 -12.27 -4.08 17.97
C ALA A 279 -12.81 -3.91 16.53
N ALA A 280 -13.04 -2.67 16.08
CA ALA A 280 -13.41 -2.39 14.70
C ALA A 280 -12.27 -2.75 13.73
N SER A 281 -11.03 -2.38 14.06
CA SER A 281 -9.84 -2.75 13.28
C SER A 281 -9.64 -4.26 13.20
N ILE A 282 -9.75 -4.99 14.32
CA ILE A 282 -9.65 -6.46 14.34
C ILE A 282 -10.68 -7.11 13.42
N ARG A 283 -11.93 -6.62 13.41
CA ARG A 283 -12.98 -7.12 12.50
C ARG A 283 -12.59 -6.93 11.04
N VAL A 284 -12.04 -5.76 10.69
CA VAL A 284 -11.56 -5.47 9.33
C VAL A 284 -10.40 -6.41 8.97
N LEU A 285 -9.39 -6.52 9.82
CA LEU A 285 -8.23 -7.38 9.60
C LEU A 285 -8.63 -8.85 9.41
N ASN A 286 -9.56 -9.35 10.23
CA ASN A 286 -10.08 -10.71 10.08
C ASN A 286 -10.85 -10.91 8.78
N GLN A 287 -11.64 -9.92 8.36
CA GLN A 287 -12.36 -9.97 7.08
C GLN A 287 -11.38 -10.02 5.89
N LEU A 288 -10.32 -9.21 5.92
CA LEU A 288 -9.28 -9.20 4.87
C LEU A 288 -8.55 -10.54 4.75
N ARG A 289 -8.35 -11.22 5.87
CA ARG A 289 -7.62 -12.50 5.95
C ARG A 289 -8.42 -13.71 5.48
N VAL A 290 -9.74 -13.58 5.27
CA VAL A 290 -10.56 -14.64 4.69
C VAL A 290 -9.98 -15.05 3.33
N PRO A 291 -9.84 -16.35 3.01
CA PRO A 291 -9.21 -16.81 1.76
C PRO A 291 -9.81 -16.22 0.48
N ALA A 292 -11.09 -15.83 0.50
CA ALA A 292 -11.75 -15.16 -0.62
C ALA A 292 -11.18 -13.76 -0.94
N ILE A 293 -10.56 -13.09 0.03
CA ILE A 293 -9.89 -11.78 -0.13
C ILE A 293 -8.37 -11.98 -0.12
N GLY A 294 -7.87 -12.79 0.82
CA GLY A 294 -6.47 -13.22 0.87
C GLY A 294 -5.48 -12.09 1.15
N ILE A 295 -5.87 -11.08 1.92
CA ILE A 295 -4.98 -9.97 2.31
C ILE A 295 -4.60 -10.15 3.77
N HIS A 296 -3.31 -10.42 4.01
CA HIS A 296 -2.74 -10.35 5.35
C HIS A 296 -2.21 -8.93 5.60
N LEU A 297 -2.61 -8.35 6.72
CA LEU A 297 -2.26 -7.00 7.14
C LEU A 297 -2.18 -6.99 8.68
N THR A 298 -1.15 -6.35 9.23
CA THR A 298 -1.02 -6.09 10.67
C THR A 298 -1.77 -4.81 11.03
N LEU A 299 -2.04 -4.57 12.32
CA LEU A 299 -2.62 -3.30 12.74
C LEU A 299 -1.73 -2.11 12.36
N GLY A 300 -0.42 -2.20 12.59
CA GLY A 300 0.54 -1.16 12.19
C GLY A 300 0.57 -0.95 10.68
N GLY A 301 0.47 -2.02 9.90
CA GLY A 301 0.32 -1.94 8.45
C GLY A 301 -0.96 -1.23 8.01
N LEU A 302 -2.08 -1.44 8.71
CA LEU A 302 -3.35 -0.77 8.41
C LEU A 302 -3.27 0.74 8.69
N GLU A 303 -2.61 1.11 9.79
CA GLU A 303 -2.39 2.52 10.15
C GLU A 303 -1.43 3.21 9.16
N ALA A 304 -0.39 2.51 8.71
CA ALA A 304 0.57 3.03 7.74
C ALA A 304 -0.01 3.15 6.32
N LEU A 305 -0.81 2.17 5.89
CA LEU A 305 -1.47 2.21 4.58
C LEU A 305 -2.60 3.24 4.56
N GLY A 306 -3.33 3.38 5.66
CA GLY A 306 -4.52 4.21 5.73
C GLY A 306 -5.76 3.52 5.16
N ALA A 307 -6.92 3.99 5.62
CA ALA A 307 -8.21 3.40 5.25
C ALA A 307 -8.58 3.63 3.78
N GLU A 308 -8.22 4.78 3.21
CA GLU A 308 -8.57 5.13 1.82
C GLU A 308 -7.82 4.25 0.81
N ASP A 309 -6.51 4.05 1.00
CA ASP A 309 -5.70 3.19 0.13
C ASP A 309 -6.09 1.72 0.25
N LEU A 310 -6.48 1.26 1.44
CA LEU A 310 -7.05 -0.09 1.61
C LEU A 310 -8.33 -0.26 0.79
N LEU A 311 -9.24 0.71 0.83
CA LEU A 311 -10.47 0.68 0.03
C LEU A 311 -10.16 0.69 -1.47
N GLY A 312 -9.21 1.52 -1.91
CA GLY A 312 -8.70 1.53 -3.28
C GLY A 312 -8.14 0.17 -3.71
N ALA A 313 -7.34 -0.47 -2.86
CA ALA A 313 -6.78 -1.80 -3.11
C ALA A 313 -7.87 -2.89 -3.25
N LEU A 314 -8.91 -2.84 -2.41
CA LEU A 314 -10.06 -3.74 -2.51
C LEU A 314 -10.87 -3.48 -3.78
N CYS A 315 -11.08 -2.22 -4.16
CA CYS A 315 -11.74 -1.82 -5.40
C CYS A 315 -10.99 -2.31 -6.64
N ALA A 316 -9.66 -2.17 -6.66
CA ALA A 316 -8.80 -2.66 -7.73
C ALA A 316 -8.92 -4.18 -7.93
N ARG A 317 -9.11 -4.92 -6.84
CA ARG A 317 -9.36 -6.38 -6.85
C ARG A 317 -10.82 -6.77 -7.06
N ARG A 318 -11.71 -5.82 -7.37
CA ARG A 318 -13.16 -6.03 -7.59
C ARG A 318 -13.94 -6.49 -6.35
N HIS A 319 -13.38 -6.36 -5.14
CA HIS A 319 -14.05 -6.70 -3.89
C HIS A 319 -14.89 -5.53 -3.33
N HIS A 320 -15.75 -4.94 -4.17
CA HIS A 320 -16.51 -3.74 -3.80
C HIS A 320 -17.46 -3.95 -2.60
N TYR A 321 -18.04 -5.15 -2.44
CA TYR A 321 -18.88 -5.44 -1.29
C TYR A 321 -18.08 -5.46 0.02
N ALA A 322 -16.90 -6.09 0.01
CA ALA A 322 -16.01 -6.09 1.17
C ALA A 322 -15.56 -4.66 1.51
N ALA A 323 -15.17 -3.88 0.50
CA ALA A 323 -14.81 -2.47 0.67
C ALA A 323 -15.95 -1.65 1.32
N LEU A 324 -17.21 -1.86 0.90
CA LEU A 324 -18.36 -1.21 1.54
C LEU A 324 -18.55 -1.61 3.00
N GLN A 325 -18.34 -2.88 3.36
CA GLN A 325 -18.44 -3.31 4.75
C GLN A 325 -17.30 -2.73 5.60
N VAL A 326 -16.08 -2.71 5.06
CA VAL A 326 -14.92 -2.12 5.72
C VAL A 326 -15.13 -0.62 5.95
N ALA A 327 -15.60 0.12 4.94
CA ALA A 327 -15.91 1.54 5.05
C ALA A 327 -16.94 1.82 6.16
N LYS A 328 -17.99 1.00 6.27
CA LYS A 328 -18.99 1.11 7.35
C LYS A 328 -18.38 0.88 8.74
N VAL A 329 -17.52 -0.12 8.88
CA VAL A 329 -16.90 -0.44 10.18
C VAL A 329 -15.90 0.65 10.60
N LEU A 330 -15.12 1.17 9.66
CA LEU A 330 -14.15 2.25 9.89
C LEU A 330 -14.80 3.65 9.91
N LYS A 331 -16.11 3.75 9.66
CA LYS A 331 -16.86 5.02 9.56
C LYS A 331 -16.30 5.98 8.51
N VAL A 332 -15.73 5.45 7.42
CA VAL A 332 -15.25 6.21 6.27
C VAL A 332 -16.37 6.34 5.24
N ARG A 333 -16.43 7.47 4.55
CA ARG A 333 -17.45 7.71 3.51
C ARG A 333 -17.22 6.74 2.32
N PRO A 334 -18.25 5.99 1.88
CA PRO A 334 -18.09 4.97 0.84
C PRO A 334 -18.11 5.52 -0.59
N ASP A 335 -18.13 6.83 -0.77
CA ASP A 335 -18.36 7.50 -2.07
C ASP A 335 -17.42 7.00 -3.17
N ALA A 336 -16.11 6.97 -2.91
CA ALA A 336 -15.12 6.50 -3.87
C ALA A 336 -15.35 5.03 -4.26
N VAL A 337 -15.72 4.18 -3.30
CA VAL A 337 -16.02 2.76 -3.53
C VAL A 337 -17.27 2.60 -4.42
N LEU A 338 -18.28 3.44 -4.22
CA LEU A 338 -19.51 3.43 -5.01
C LEU A 338 -19.28 3.91 -6.45
N VAL A 339 -18.47 4.96 -6.63
CA VAL A 339 -18.06 5.45 -7.95
C VAL A 339 -17.28 4.37 -8.70
N ASP A 340 -16.27 3.78 -8.05
CA ASP A 340 -15.48 2.70 -8.63
C ASP A 340 -16.33 1.48 -8.99
N TRP A 341 -17.27 1.11 -8.11
CA TRP A 341 -18.23 0.04 -8.39
C TRP A 341 -19.10 0.37 -9.62
N ALA A 342 -19.61 1.59 -9.72
CA ALA A 342 -20.43 2.00 -10.84
C ALA A 342 -19.63 1.96 -12.16
N ILE A 343 -18.40 2.49 -12.16
CA ILE A 343 -17.48 2.42 -13.31
C ILE A 343 -17.18 0.95 -13.67
N ALA A 344 -16.90 0.11 -12.67
CA ALA A 344 -16.64 -1.31 -12.84
C ALA A 344 -17.84 -2.07 -13.42
N LYS A 345 -19.06 -1.67 -13.06
CA LYS A 345 -20.32 -2.18 -13.60
C LYS A 345 -20.52 -1.75 -15.06
N VAL A 346 -20.28 -0.49 -15.41
CA VAL A 346 -20.34 -0.04 -16.81
C VAL A 346 -19.34 -0.83 -17.66
N ARG A 347 -18.10 -0.98 -17.19
CA ARG A 347 -17.06 -1.78 -17.88
C ARG A 347 -17.47 -3.23 -18.09
N SER A 348 -18.11 -3.88 -17.11
CA SER A 348 -18.52 -5.28 -17.26
C SER A 348 -19.64 -5.45 -18.29
N THR A 349 -20.54 -4.46 -18.45
CA THR A 349 -21.58 -4.52 -19.49
C THR A 349 -20.99 -4.41 -20.89
N VAL A 350 -20.00 -3.52 -21.08
CA VAL A 350 -19.28 -3.39 -22.36
C VAL A 350 -18.53 -4.67 -22.70
N ALA A 351 -17.88 -5.29 -21.70
CA ALA A 351 -17.21 -6.57 -21.89
C ALA A 351 -18.18 -7.71 -22.25
N ALA A 352 -19.38 -7.73 -21.64
CA ALA A 352 -20.42 -8.71 -21.94
C ALA A 352 -20.98 -8.54 -23.37
N GLU A 353 -21.17 -7.31 -23.82
CA GLU A 353 -21.59 -6.99 -25.20
C GLU A 353 -20.55 -7.45 -26.23
N ALA A 354 -19.26 -7.26 -25.95
CA ALA A 354 -18.17 -7.71 -26.82
C ALA A 354 -18.00 -9.24 -26.84
N GLY A 355 -18.30 -9.92 -25.73
CA GLY A 355 -18.13 -11.37 -25.57
C GLY A 355 -19.25 -12.24 -26.14
N GLY A 356 -20.32 -11.66 -26.70
CA GLY A 356 -21.39 -12.38 -27.40
C GLY A 356 -22.20 -13.39 -26.56
N SER A 357 -22.00 -13.43 -25.24
CA SER A 357 -22.56 -14.45 -24.35
C SER A 357 -23.61 -13.84 -23.41
N GLY A 358 -24.88 -14.12 -23.69
CA GLY A 358 -26.02 -13.90 -22.77
C GLY A 358 -26.83 -12.62 -23.00
N ARG A 359 -27.89 -12.45 -22.21
CA ARG A 359 -28.73 -11.24 -22.18
C ARG A 359 -27.89 -10.07 -21.66
N THR A 360 -27.54 -9.15 -22.55
CA THR A 360 -26.91 -7.89 -22.18
C THR A 360 -27.95 -6.96 -21.57
N PRO A 361 -27.77 -6.49 -20.33
CA PRO A 361 -28.69 -5.53 -19.74
C PRO A 361 -28.68 -4.23 -20.56
N THR A 362 -29.84 -3.64 -20.75
CA THR A 362 -29.95 -2.37 -21.53
C THR A 362 -29.31 -1.22 -20.76
N GLU A 363 -28.86 -0.18 -21.46
CA GLU A 363 -28.25 1.01 -20.82
C GLU A 363 -29.17 1.64 -19.76
N VAL A 364 -30.49 1.58 -19.95
CA VAL A 364 -31.49 2.09 -19.01
C VAL A 364 -31.59 1.24 -17.75
N GLU A 365 -31.55 -0.10 -17.88
CA GLU A 365 -31.54 -1.01 -16.72
C GLU A 365 -30.28 -0.81 -15.87
N VAL A 366 -29.14 -0.58 -16.50
CA VAL A 366 -27.87 -0.32 -15.82
C VAL A 366 -27.91 1.03 -15.10
N ALA A 367 -28.44 2.07 -15.75
CA ALA A 367 -28.66 3.38 -15.14
C ALA A 367 -29.55 3.27 -13.90
N GLY A 368 -30.67 2.55 -14.00
CA GLY A 368 -31.60 2.33 -12.89
C GLY A 368 -30.94 1.64 -11.69
N GLN A 369 -30.16 0.57 -11.92
CA GLN A 369 -29.42 -0.12 -10.85
C GLN A 369 -28.38 0.77 -10.17
N ILE A 370 -27.69 1.60 -10.95
CA ILE A 370 -26.69 2.53 -10.44
C ILE A 370 -27.37 3.62 -9.59
N LEU A 371 -28.48 4.19 -10.09
CA LEU A 371 -29.27 5.22 -9.39
C LEU A 371 -29.91 4.70 -8.10
N GLU A 372 -30.45 3.48 -8.10
CA GLU A 372 -31.03 2.87 -6.89
C GLU A 372 -29.98 2.74 -5.77
N ARG A 373 -28.74 2.37 -6.13
CA ARG A 373 -27.66 2.18 -5.16
C ARG A 373 -27.00 3.49 -4.73
N LEU A 374 -26.83 4.43 -5.64
CA LEU A 374 -26.22 5.73 -5.35
C LEU A 374 -27.16 6.69 -4.61
N SER A 375 -28.48 6.62 -4.87
CA SER A 375 -29.47 7.45 -4.15
C SER A 375 -29.52 7.17 -2.65
N SER A 376 -29.04 6.00 -2.22
CA SER A 376 -28.91 5.65 -0.80
C SER A 376 -27.79 6.41 -0.07
N SER A 377 -26.94 7.16 -0.77
CA SER A 377 -25.79 7.88 -0.19
C SER A 377 -25.73 9.32 -0.72
N PRO A 378 -26.24 10.32 0.02
CA PRO A 378 -26.23 11.71 -0.40
C PRO A 378 -24.81 12.27 -0.33
N GLY A 379 -24.18 12.48 -1.49
CA GLY A 379 -22.81 13.02 -1.59
C GLY A 379 -22.00 12.51 -2.77
N VAL A 380 -22.44 11.44 -3.43
CA VAL A 380 -21.70 10.86 -4.57
C VAL A 380 -21.90 11.70 -5.84
N SER A 381 -20.79 12.05 -6.51
CA SER A 381 -20.85 12.67 -7.84
C SER A 381 -21.04 11.61 -8.92
N PHE A 382 -22.10 11.76 -9.70
CA PHE A 382 -22.40 10.98 -10.90
C PHE A 382 -21.57 11.41 -12.10
N ALA A 383 -20.99 12.62 -12.08
CA ALA A 383 -20.18 13.17 -13.19
C ALA A 383 -19.00 12.26 -13.57
N GLU A 384 -18.29 11.68 -12.59
CA GLU A 384 -17.16 10.78 -12.85
C GLU A 384 -17.61 9.47 -13.53
N VAL A 385 -18.73 8.91 -13.08
CA VAL A 385 -19.32 7.70 -13.66
C VAL A 385 -19.82 7.97 -15.08
N ALA A 386 -20.49 9.11 -15.28
CA ALA A 386 -20.96 9.54 -16.60
C ALA A 386 -19.78 9.80 -17.55
N ALA A 387 -18.68 10.39 -17.07
CA ALA A 387 -17.46 10.57 -17.85
C ALA A 387 -16.80 9.25 -18.24
N ALA A 388 -16.80 8.27 -17.35
CA ALA A 388 -16.35 6.92 -17.68
C ALA A 388 -17.26 6.25 -18.72
N ALA A 389 -18.59 6.38 -18.59
CA ALA A 389 -19.55 5.86 -19.56
C ALA A 389 -19.39 6.51 -20.96
N ALA A 390 -19.15 7.82 -21.00
CA ALA A 390 -18.87 8.56 -22.23
C ALA A 390 -17.61 8.03 -22.93
N ARG A 391 -16.52 7.81 -22.18
CA ARG A 391 -15.26 7.21 -22.69
C ARG A 391 -15.47 5.79 -23.23
N LEU A 392 -16.40 5.05 -22.64
CA LEU A 392 -16.79 3.70 -23.06
C LEU A 392 -17.83 3.69 -24.20
N LYS A 393 -18.10 4.84 -24.83
CA LYS A 393 -19.04 5.00 -25.95
C LYS A 393 -20.50 4.61 -25.63
N LYS A 394 -20.94 4.80 -24.37
CA LYS A 394 -22.33 4.63 -23.93
C LYS A 394 -22.99 5.99 -23.63
N PRO A 395 -23.36 6.77 -24.65
CA PRO A 395 -23.82 8.16 -24.47
C PRO A 395 -25.23 8.25 -23.86
N ALA A 396 -26.10 7.24 -24.01
CA ALA A 396 -27.45 7.29 -23.43
C ALA A 396 -27.39 7.02 -21.92
N LEU A 397 -26.57 6.06 -21.49
CA LEU A 397 -26.23 5.87 -20.07
C LEU A 397 -25.58 7.11 -19.46
N ALA A 398 -24.60 7.71 -20.14
CA ALA A 398 -23.93 8.92 -19.66
C ALA A 398 -24.92 10.08 -19.48
N ALA A 399 -25.84 10.30 -20.43
CA ALA A 399 -26.86 11.33 -20.32
C ALA A 399 -27.83 11.07 -19.15
N ALA A 400 -28.31 9.82 -19.00
CA ALA A 400 -29.24 9.46 -17.93
C ALA A 400 -28.64 9.64 -16.52
N LEU A 401 -27.36 9.29 -16.33
CA LEU A 401 -26.67 9.50 -15.05
C LEU A 401 -26.44 11.00 -14.77
N LEU A 402 -26.18 11.77 -15.82
CA LEU A 402 -25.84 13.19 -15.73
C LEU A 402 -27.06 14.07 -15.41
N ASP A 403 -28.27 13.64 -15.77
CA ASP A 403 -29.52 14.32 -15.37
C ASP A 403 -29.74 14.32 -13.85
N HIS A 404 -29.09 13.39 -13.13
CA HIS A 404 -29.15 13.28 -11.66
C HIS A 404 -27.97 13.96 -10.94
N GLU A 405 -27.04 14.57 -11.67
CA GLU A 405 -25.95 15.34 -11.06
C GLU A 405 -26.47 16.72 -10.60
N PRO A 406 -26.36 17.07 -9.30
CA PRO A 406 -26.83 18.36 -8.80
C PRO A 406 -25.91 19.53 -9.22
N ARG A 407 -24.64 19.26 -9.56
CA ARG A 407 -23.63 20.29 -9.83
C ARG A 407 -23.55 20.60 -11.33
N ALA A 408 -24.10 21.74 -11.73
CA ALA A 408 -24.05 22.19 -13.13
C ALA A 408 -22.61 22.38 -13.67
N ALA A 409 -21.66 22.76 -12.81
CA ALA A 409 -20.25 22.93 -13.18
C ALA A 409 -19.58 21.63 -13.65
N ASP A 410 -19.96 20.48 -13.08
CA ASP A 410 -19.47 19.17 -13.50
C ASP A 410 -20.31 18.63 -14.67
N GLN A 411 -21.58 19.04 -14.75
CA GLN A 411 -22.55 18.64 -15.78
C GLN A 411 -22.24 19.20 -17.17
N VAL A 412 -22.01 20.51 -17.26
CA VAL A 412 -21.93 21.26 -18.52
C VAL A 412 -20.70 20.87 -19.37
N PRO A 413 -19.47 20.80 -18.82
CA PRO A 413 -18.31 20.33 -19.58
C PRO A 413 -18.49 18.91 -20.11
N LEU A 414 -19.16 18.04 -19.34
CA LEU A 414 -19.40 16.67 -19.74
C LEU A 414 -20.45 16.56 -20.87
N LEU A 415 -21.54 17.34 -20.82
CA LEU A 415 -22.52 17.43 -21.91
C LEU A 415 -21.90 17.93 -23.22
N LEU A 416 -20.96 18.88 -23.14
CA LEU A 416 -20.19 19.34 -24.30
C LEU A 416 -19.32 18.22 -24.87
N SER A 417 -18.64 17.44 -24.02
CA SER A 417 -17.86 16.28 -24.46
C SER A 417 -18.72 15.19 -25.13
N LEU A 418 -19.97 15.04 -24.70
CA LEU A 418 -20.98 14.15 -25.30
C LEU A 418 -21.58 14.68 -26.62
N GLY A 419 -21.19 15.88 -27.05
CA GLY A 419 -21.67 16.50 -28.28
C GLY A 419 -23.11 17.02 -28.21
N ARG A 420 -23.62 17.33 -27.01
CA ARG A 420 -24.98 17.86 -26.78
C ARG A 420 -24.96 19.32 -26.30
N PRO A 421 -24.50 20.28 -27.12
CA PRO A 421 -24.34 21.68 -26.70
C PRO A 421 -25.65 22.38 -26.36
N GLY A 422 -26.78 21.99 -26.96
CA GLY A 422 -28.08 22.58 -26.64
C GLY A 422 -28.58 22.26 -25.24
N LEU A 423 -28.39 21.03 -24.78
CA LEU A 423 -28.70 20.65 -23.40
C LEU A 423 -27.70 21.29 -22.43
N ALA A 424 -26.43 21.39 -22.80
CA ALA A 424 -25.40 22.05 -22.00
C ALA A 424 -25.74 23.54 -21.78
N LEU A 425 -26.17 24.24 -22.83
CA LEU A 425 -26.58 25.65 -22.75
C LEU A 425 -27.81 25.82 -21.87
N ALA A 426 -28.84 24.98 -22.05
CA ALA A 426 -30.04 25.03 -21.22
C ALA A 426 -29.72 24.83 -19.73
N LYS A 427 -28.88 23.84 -19.40
CA LYS A 427 -28.46 23.58 -18.02
C LYS A 427 -27.58 24.68 -17.42
N ALA A 428 -26.72 25.31 -18.23
CA ALA A 428 -25.93 26.47 -17.79
C ALA A 428 -26.83 27.69 -17.48
N VAL A 429 -27.85 27.92 -18.32
CA VAL A 429 -28.84 28.98 -18.11
C VAL A 429 -29.69 28.70 -16.87
N ASP A 430 -30.17 27.46 -16.69
CA ASP A 430 -30.95 27.06 -15.51
C ASP A 430 -30.14 27.23 -14.21
N ALA A 431 -28.82 26.99 -14.27
CA ALA A 431 -27.92 27.19 -13.13
C ALA A 431 -27.60 28.66 -12.85
N GLY A 432 -27.83 29.56 -13.82
CA GLY A 432 -27.55 30.99 -13.71
C GLY A 432 -26.06 31.36 -13.65
N ASP A 433 -25.16 30.45 -14.01
CA ASP A 433 -23.72 30.67 -13.98
C ASP A 433 -23.23 31.24 -15.32
N THR A 434 -22.82 32.50 -15.30
CA THR A 434 -22.37 33.22 -16.50
C THR A 434 -21.13 32.58 -17.12
N ASP A 435 -20.22 32.04 -16.30
CA ASP A 435 -18.96 31.47 -16.77
C ASP A 435 -19.22 30.17 -17.54
N LEU A 436 -20.18 29.35 -17.08
CA LEU A 436 -20.60 28.14 -17.78
C LEU A 436 -21.30 28.45 -19.11
N ILE A 437 -22.10 29.52 -19.17
CA ILE A 437 -22.72 29.97 -20.42
C ILE A 437 -21.63 30.39 -21.43
N TYR A 438 -20.66 31.20 -20.99
CA TYR A 438 -19.52 31.59 -21.83
C TYR A 438 -18.70 30.40 -22.31
N LEU A 439 -18.46 29.41 -21.43
CA LEU A 439 -17.75 28.18 -21.78
C LEU A 439 -18.45 27.41 -22.90
N VAL A 440 -19.79 27.28 -22.84
CA VAL A 440 -20.58 26.62 -23.88
C VAL A 440 -20.51 27.38 -25.20
N VAL A 441 -20.71 28.71 -25.17
CA VAL A 441 -20.68 29.56 -26.36
C VAL A 441 -19.32 29.50 -27.06
N LEU A 442 -18.24 29.64 -26.29
CA LEU A 442 -16.87 29.59 -26.81
C LEU A 442 -16.54 28.23 -27.42
N HIS A 443 -17.00 27.13 -26.79
CA HIS A 443 -16.82 25.79 -27.33
C HIS A 443 -17.54 25.59 -28.67
N VAL A 444 -18.77 26.09 -28.79
CA VAL A 444 -19.56 26.02 -30.03
C VAL A 444 -18.94 26.89 -31.11
N MET A 445 -18.50 28.11 -30.79
CA MET A 445 -17.80 29.00 -31.72
C MET A 445 -16.54 28.37 -32.33
N GLN A 446 -15.79 27.58 -31.54
CA GLN A 446 -14.56 26.95 -32.01
C GLN A 446 -14.80 25.70 -32.86
N LYS A 447 -15.81 24.89 -32.53
CA LYS A 447 -16.00 23.56 -33.14
C LYS A 447 -17.13 23.47 -34.15
N ARG A 448 -18.03 24.44 -34.21
CA ARG A 448 -19.28 24.38 -34.98
C ARG A 448 -19.44 25.64 -35.84
N PRO A 449 -20.16 25.55 -36.98
CA PRO A 449 -20.41 26.71 -37.82
C PRO A 449 -21.27 27.75 -37.09
N PHE A 450 -21.00 29.03 -37.37
CA PHE A 450 -21.66 30.17 -36.72
C PHE A 450 -23.20 30.13 -36.81
N ALA A 451 -23.76 29.57 -37.87
CA ALA A 451 -25.21 29.40 -38.02
C ALA A 451 -25.84 28.52 -36.93
N GLU A 452 -25.14 27.48 -36.47
CA GLU A 452 -25.61 26.57 -35.42
C GLU A 452 -25.60 27.26 -34.05
N LEU A 453 -24.62 28.14 -33.82
CA LEU A 453 -24.55 28.99 -32.63
C LEU A 453 -25.74 29.96 -32.56
N VAL A 454 -26.07 30.64 -33.66
CA VAL A 454 -27.20 31.58 -33.72
C VAL A 454 -28.52 30.86 -33.46
N GLN A 455 -28.69 29.64 -33.99
CA GLN A 455 -29.87 28.81 -33.71
C GLN A 455 -29.97 28.40 -32.24
N LEU A 456 -28.85 28.02 -31.62
CA LEU A 456 -28.78 27.66 -30.20
C LEU A 456 -29.12 28.85 -29.29
N LEU A 457 -28.56 30.02 -29.58
CA LEU A 457 -28.79 31.25 -28.81
C LEU A 457 -30.20 31.81 -28.99
N ALA A 458 -30.78 31.69 -30.19
CA ALA A 458 -32.16 32.11 -30.46
C ALA A 458 -33.19 31.38 -29.58
N GLY A 459 -32.87 30.16 -29.13
CA GLY A 459 -33.72 29.38 -28.22
C GLY A 459 -33.59 29.76 -26.74
N GLN A 460 -32.57 30.53 -26.34
CA GLN A 460 -32.22 30.81 -24.94
C GLN A 460 -31.92 32.30 -24.75
N ARG A 461 -32.97 33.11 -24.52
CA ARG A 461 -32.88 34.58 -24.33
C ARG A 461 -31.81 35.04 -23.33
N PRO A 462 -31.65 34.41 -22.14
CA PRO A 462 -30.66 34.86 -21.14
C PRO A 462 -29.21 34.76 -21.63
N ALA A 463 -28.89 33.77 -22.46
CA ALA A 463 -27.57 33.62 -23.04
C ALA A 463 -27.28 34.67 -24.13
N LEU A 464 -28.33 35.18 -24.77
CA LEU A 464 -28.24 36.21 -25.81
C LEU A 464 -28.00 37.59 -25.19
N ASP A 465 -28.65 37.88 -24.06
CA ASP A 465 -28.48 39.13 -23.30
C ASP A 465 -27.06 39.25 -22.70
N LEU A 466 -26.40 38.12 -22.41
CA LEU A 466 -25.02 38.06 -21.91
C LEU A 466 -23.95 38.34 -22.97
N LEU A 467 -24.30 38.25 -24.26
CA LEU A 467 -23.37 38.39 -25.40
C LEU A 467 -23.50 39.74 -26.13
N GLN A 468 -24.45 40.59 -25.71
CA GLN A 468 -24.57 41.99 -26.13
C GLN A 468 -23.60 42.87 -25.34
#